data_AF-A0A6A4VG94-F1
#
_entry.id   AF-A0A6A4VG94-F1
#
_cell.length_a   1.000
_cell.length_b   1.000
_cell.length_c   1.000
_cell.angle_alpha   90.00
_cell.angle_beta   90.00
_cell.angle_gamma   90.00
#
_symmetry.space_group_name_H-M   'P 1'
#
loop_
_entity.id
_entity.type
_entity.pdbx_description
1 polymer ?
#
loop_
_entity_poly.entity_id
_entity_poly.type
_entity_poly.pdbx_seq_one_letter_code
_entity_poly.pdbx_strand_id
1 'polypeptide(L)'
;MHSESAVQYAELVEATVSEAAGGAPLLAARLHYTTGRLLELYCALLPELHRHHLASVPEQAAIAHNNLQLLAHRVTALAVRHRCADGTLLDMVPELRRTGSDIFLAALTHQKEQLLDILSEAGLENLAQTGDLSATAGAALRRCGHQLRRVCRVWRPVLPAGVHARAAGLLLSVVTGWITERVLAQQDISASAASQLTAAAAPLVDDALALFRPDTEGEEDPAEGSAPAVSESEARALLSRHTAGWGRFTELLLVLEETMRGILDRWSDGKGPLAQHFSAEQARHLVRALFQNNERRAATLARIK
;
A
#
# COMPACT_ATOMS: atom_id res chain seq x y z
N MET A 1 0.69 17.93 3.45
CA MET A 1 1.83 18.79 3.04
C MET A 1 1.70 19.19 1.56
N HIS A 2 2.11 20.42 1.20
CA HIS A 2 2.13 20.97 -0.17
C HIS A 2 3.43 21.73 -0.42
N SER A 3 3.87 21.84 -1.67
CA SER A 3 5.05 22.67 -2.00
C SER A 3 4.69 24.16 -2.04
N GLU A 4 5.61 25.03 -1.63
CA GLU A 4 5.44 26.49 -1.65
C GLU A 4 5.02 27.01 -3.04
N SER A 5 5.67 26.55 -4.11
CA SER A 5 5.34 26.96 -5.48
C SER A 5 3.91 26.61 -5.90
N ALA A 6 3.38 25.47 -5.46
CA ALA A 6 2.00 25.08 -5.73
C ALA A 6 0.99 25.94 -4.95
N VAL A 7 1.34 26.35 -3.73
CA VAL A 7 0.51 27.27 -2.94
C VAL A 7 0.46 28.65 -3.59
N GLN A 8 1.61 29.19 -3.98
CA GLN A 8 1.72 30.47 -4.71
C GLN A 8 0.95 30.42 -6.05
N TYR A 9 1.07 29.31 -6.79
CA TYR A 9 0.32 29.13 -8.03
C TYR A 9 -1.20 29.07 -7.78
N ALA A 10 -1.64 28.41 -6.71
CA ALA A 10 -3.03 28.36 -6.32
C ALA A 10 -3.59 29.73 -5.90
N GLU A 11 -2.77 30.57 -5.25
CA GLU A 11 -3.10 31.96 -4.92
C GLU A 11 -3.21 32.85 -6.17
N LEU A 12 -2.33 32.66 -7.16
CA LEU A 12 -2.44 33.35 -8.45
C LEU A 12 -3.74 32.99 -9.18
N VAL A 13 -4.10 31.70 -9.19
CA VAL A 13 -5.38 31.22 -9.76
C VAL A 13 -6.56 31.88 -9.03
N GLU A 14 -6.51 31.99 -7.71
CA GLU A 14 -7.54 32.65 -6.91
C GLU A 14 -7.65 34.16 -7.19
N ALA A 15 -6.52 34.86 -7.28
CA ALA A 15 -6.49 36.28 -7.60
C ALA A 15 -7.07 36.57 -8.99
N THR A 16 -6.67 35.80 -10.01
CA THR A 16 -7.15 35.98 -11.39
C THR A 16 -8.65 35.72 -11.53
N VAL A 17 -9.19 34.69 -10.86
CA VAL A 17 -10.64 34.40 -10.87
C VAL A 17 -11.43 35.44 -10.08
N SER A 18 -10.88 35.93 -8.96
CA SER A 18 -11.52 36.98 -8.16
C SER A 18 -11.61 38.31 -8.92
N GLU A 19 -10.55 38.67 -9.65
CA GLU A 19 -10.53 39.86 -10.53
C GLU A 19 -11.56 39.73 -11.66
N ALA A 20 -11.64 38.54 -12.29
CA ALA A 20 -12.62 38.25 -13.31
C ALA A 20 -14.06 38.47 -12.83
N ALA A 21 -14.37 38.09 -11.58
CA ALA A 21 -15.70 38.25 -11.01
C ALA A 21 -16.14 39.72 -10.80
N GLY A 22 -15.19 40.65 -10.66
CA GLY A 22 -15.47 42.09 -10.53
C GLY A 22 -15.38 42.88 -11.84
N GLY A 23 -14.93 42.24 -12.93
CA GLY A 23 -14.62 42.89 -14.20
C GLY A 23 -15.77 42.95 -15.21
N ALA A 24 -15.52 43.59 -16.34
CA ALA A 24 -16.43 43.57 -17.49
C ALA A 24 -16.56 42.14 -18.08
N PRO A 25 -17.72 41.74 -18.64
CA PRO A 25 -17.97 40.36 -19.08
C PRO A 25 -16.92 39.78 -20.04
N LEU A 26 -16.44 40.58 -21.01
CA LEU A 26 -15.40 40.13 -21.95
C LEU A 26 -14.04 39.92 -21.27
N LEU A 27 -13.70 40.75 -20.29
CA LEU A 27 -12.47 40.59 -19.51
C LEU A 27 -12.56 39.36 -18.61
N ALA A 28 -13.71 39.16 -17.97
CA ALA A 28 -13.98 37.99 -17.12
C ALA A 28 -13.83 36.68 -17.91
N ALA A 29 -14.45 36.59 -19.09
CA ALA A 29 -14.34 35.43 -19.96
C ALA A 29 -12.89 35.15 -20.40
N ARG A 30 -12.13 36.21 -20.74
CA ARG A 30 -10.70 36.07 -21.12
C ARG A 30 -9.83 35.61 -19.96
N LEU A 31 -10.07 36.13 -18.75
CA LEU A 31 -9.35 35.71 -17.55
C LEU A 31 -9.66 34.24 -17.22
N HIS A 32 -10.93 33.84 -17.21
CA HIS A 32 -11.32 32.43 -17.01
C HIS A 32 -10.65 31.49 -18.02
N TYR A 33 -10.67 31.85 -19.31
CA TYR A 33 -10.02 31.07 -20.36
C TYR A 33 -8.51 30.98 -20.12
N THR A 34 -7.85 32.09 -19.83
CA THR A 34 -6.40 32.13 -19.58
C THR A 34 -6.03 31.28 -18.37
N THR A 35 -6.77 31.38 -17.27
CA THR A 35 -6.57 30.55 -16.08
C THR A 35 -6.76 29.07 -16.39
N GLY A 36 -7.79 28.69 -17.17
CA GLY A 36 -7.97 27.32 -17.64
C GLY A 36 -6.77 26.81 -18.43
N ARG A 37 -6.26 27.59 -19.39
CA ARG A 37 -5.07 27.25 -20.19
C ARG A 37 -3.80 27.12 -19.34
N LEU A 38 -3.64 27.95 -18.30
CA LEU A 38 -2.51 27.84 -17.38
C LEU A 38 -2.59 26.53 -16.58
N LEU A 39 -3.77 26.15 -16.11
CA LEU A 39 -3.98 24.90 -15.37
C LEU A 39 -3.71 23.68 -16.26
N GLU A 40 -4.17 23.71 -17.51
CA GLU A 40 -3.90 22.67 -18.52
C GLU A 40 -2.40 22.55 -18.77
N LEU A 41 -1.69 23.67 -18.93
CA LEU A 41 -0.24 23.68 -19.09
C LEU A 41 0.47 23.09 -17.86
N TYR A 42 0.00 23.41 -16.66
CA TYR A 42 0.56 22.84 -15.43
C TYR A 42 0.39 21.31 -15.39
N CYS A 43 -0.80 20.80 -15.72
CA CYS A 43 -1.07 19.36 -15.85
C CYS A 43 -0.17 18.67 -16.88
N ALA A 44 0.06 19.30 -18.02
CA ALA A 44 0.89 18.74 -19.08
C ALA A 44 2.39 18.76 -18.75
N LEU A 45 2.88 19.84 -18.12
CA LEU A 45 4.31 20.03 -17.87
C LEU A 45 4.80 19.32 -16.62
N LEU A 46 4.00 19.24 -15.55
CA LEU A 46 4.45 18.68 -14.27
C LEU A 46 5.01 17.24 -14.40
N PRO A 47 4.32 16.29 -15.08
CA PRO A 47 4.83 14.93 -15.23
C PRO A 47 6.09 14.87 -16.11
N GLU A 48 6.16 15.68 -17.16
CA GLU A 48 7.26 15.65 -18.13
C GLU A 48 8.53 16.30 -17.59
N LEU A 49 8.41 17.49 -16.99
CA LEU A 49 9.55 18.25 -16.50
C LEU A 49 10.20 17.58 -15.27
N HIS A 50 9.39 16.94 -14.43
CA HIS A 50 9.85 16.32 -13.19
C HIS A 50 9.90 14.79 -13.25
N ARG A 51 9.79 14.18 -14.44
CA ARG A 51 9.68 12.73 -14.65
C ARG A 51 10.66 11.91 -13.81
N HIS A 52 11.94 12.27 -13.86
CA HIS A 52 13.00 11.56 -13.12
C HIS A 52 12.78 11.65 -11.61
N HIS A 53 12.55 12.86 -11.08
CA HIS A 53 12.34 13.07 -9.64
C HIS A 53 11.07 12.40 -9.12
N LEU A 54 9.98 12.44 -9.89
CA LEU A 54 8.72 11.77 -9.55
C LEU A 54 8.88 10.24 -9.50
N ALA A 55 9.72 9.67 -10.37
CA ALA A 55 10.02 8.25 -10.35
C ALA A 55 11.00 7.86 -9.22
N SER A 56 12.04 8.66 -8.99
CA SER A 56 13.14 8.31 -8.08
C SER A 56 12.89 8.67 -6.62
N VAL A 57 12.03 9.64 -6.33
CA VAL A 57 11.77 10.16 -4.98
C VAL A 57 10.29 10.00 -4.61
N PRO A 58 9.92 8.97 -3.83
CA PRO A 58 8.51 8.67 -3.52
C PRO A 58 7.76 9.84 -2.88
N GLU A 59 8.43 10.61 -2.03
CA GLU A 59 7.85 11.79 -1.37
C GLU A 59 7.39 12.84 -2.39
N GLN A 60 8.17 13.08 -3.45
CA GLN A 60 7.84 14.10 -4.46
C GLN A 60 6.60 13.72 -5.26
N ALA A 61 6.40 12.44 -5.57
CA ALA A 61 5.17 11.98 -6.21
C ALA A 61 3.94 12.19 -5.31
N ALA A 62 4.07 11.97 -4.00
CA ALA A 62 3.00 12.24 -3.04
C ALA A 62 2.70 13.74 -2.89
N ILE A 63 3.73 14.60 -2.90
CA ILE A 63 3.56 16.06 -2.87
C ILE A 63 2.87 16.53 -4.14
N ALA A 64 3.31 16.07 -5.32
CA ALA A 64 2.70 16.40 -6.61
C ALA A 64 1.23 16.00 -6.67
N HIS A 65 0.89 14.80 -6.19
CA HIS A 65 -0.49 14.36 -6.03
C HIS A 65 -1.31 15.35 -5.20
N ASN A 66 -0.84 15.66 -3.98
CA ASN A 66 -1.52 16.56 -3.07
C ASN A 66 -1.67 17.97 -3.63
N ASN A 67 -0.65 18.50 -4.30
CA ASN A 67 -0.68 19.81 -4.94
C ASN A 67 -1.80 19.89 -5.98
N LEU A 68 -1.93 18.86 -6.82
CA LEU A 68 -2.99 18.78 -7.82
C LEU A 68 -4.38 18.60 -7.18
N GLN A 69 -4.49 17.86 -6.07
CA GLN A 69 -5.74 17.80 -5.29
C GLN A 69 -6.11 19.15 -4.66
N LEU A 70 -5.12 19.90 -4.16
CA LEU A 70 -5.32 21.25 -3.63
C LEU A 70 -5.84 22.20 -4.71
N LEU A 71 -5.18 22.22 -5.88
CA LEU A 71 -5.61 23.05 -7.01
C LEU A 71 -7.03 22.69 -7.44
N ALA A 72 -7.33 21.40 -7.59
CA ALA A 72 -8.67 20.94 -7.92
C ALA A 72 -9.72 21.41 -6.90
N HIS A 73 -9.40 21.36 -5.60
CA HIS A 73 -10.27 21.84 -4.55
C HIS A 73 -10.48 23.36 -4.63
N ARG A 74 -9.41 24.16 -4.75
CA ARG A 74 -9.51 25.63 -4.83
C ARG A 74 -10.30 26.07 -6.06
N VAL A 75 -10.03 25.49 -7.23
CA VAL A 75 -10.77 25.77 -8.46
C VAL A 75 -12.27 25.47 -8.30
N THR A 76 -12.61 24.35 -7.65
CA THR A 76 -14.01 24.01 -7.34
C THR A 76 -14.65 25.07 -6.43
N ALA A 77 -13.97 25.46 -5.36
CA ALA A 77 -14.48 26.44 -4.40
C ALA A 77 -14.68 27.82 -5.05
N LEU A 78 -13.74 28.26 -5.88
CA LEU A 78 -13.82 29.53 -6.61
C LEU A 78 -14.97 29.53 -7.62
N ALA A 79 -15.11 28.46 -8.40
CA ALA A 79 -16.19 28.33 -9.37
C ALA A 79 -17.58 28.43 -8.72
N VAL A 80 -17.75 27.83 -7.54
CA VAL A 80 -18.99 27.94 -6.75
C VAL A 80 -19.16 29.35 -6.19
N ARG A 81 -18.12 29.92 -5.59
CA ARG A 81 -18.16 31.25 -4.96
C ARG A 81 -18.54 32.35 -5.96
N HIS A 82 -17.95 32.31 -7.15
CA HIS A 82 -18.14 33.34 -8.18
C HIS A 82 -19.22 32.98 -9.21
N ARG A 83 -19.90 31.83 -9.05
CA ARG A 83 -20.93 31.33 -9.97
C ARG A 83 -20.46 31.37 -11.43
N CYS A 84 -19.23 30.92 -11.67
CA CYS A 84 -18.64 30.92 -13.01
C CYS A 84 -19.52 30.09 -13.95
N ALA A 85 -20.25 30.77 -14.84
CA ALA A 85 -21.20 30.13 -15.76
C ALA A 85 -20.50 29.36 -16.90
N ASP A 86 -19.23 29.66 -17.14
CA ASP A 86 -18.55 29.33 -18.40
C ASP A 86 -17.99 27.89 -18.46
N GLY A 87 -18.18 27.06 -17.43
CA GLY A 87 -17.82 25.62 -17.40
C GLY A 87 -16.31 25.30 -17.44
N THR A 88 -15.53 26.07 -18.19
CA THR A 88 -14.10 25.93 -18.49
C THR A 88 -13.21 25.71 -17.27
N LEU A 89 -13.45 26.41 -16.15
CA LEU A 89 -12.69 26.17 -14.91
C LEU A 89 -13.09 24.86 -14.22
N LEU A 90 -14.38 24.52 -14.24
CA LEU A 90 -14.88 23.26 -13.66
C LEU A 90 -14.43 22.05 -14.48
N ASP A 91 -14.30 22.20 -15.79
CA ASP A 91 -13.82 21.16 -16.71
C ASP A 91 -12.35 20.77 -16.43
N MET A 92 -11.56 21.67 -15.83
CA MET A 92 -10.18 21.38 -15.41
C MET A 92 -10.10 20.56 -14.12
N VAL A 93 -11.15 20.54 -13.28
CA VAL A 93 -11.12 19.84 -11.98
C VAL A 93 -10.89 18.34 -12.15
N PRO A 94 -11.60 17.62 -13.04
CA PRO A 94 -11.32 16.21 -13.33
C PRO A 94 -9.90 15.97 -13.82
N GLU A 95 -9.36 16.85 -14.67
CA GLU A 95 -8.01 16.70 -15.22
C GLU A 95 -6.94 16.86 -14.14
N LEU A 96 -7.02 17.90 -13.32
CA LEU A 96 -6.11 18.11 -12.18
C LEU A 96 -6.08 16.87 -11.26
N ARG A 97 -7.26 16.36 -10.89
CA ARG A 97 -7.36 15.18 -10.03
C ARG A 97 -6.77 13.94 -10.70
N ARG A 98 -7.07 13.72 -11.98
CA ARG A 98 -6.59 12.58 -12.77
C ARG A 98 -5.06 12.60 -12.86
N THR A 99 -4.48 13.71 -13.30
CA THR A 99 -3.02 13.87 -13.40
C THR A 99 -2.33 13.60 -12.06
N GLY A 100 -2.89 14.10 -10.96
CA GLY A 100 -2.33 13.87 -9.63
C GLY A 100 -2.41 12.40 -9.22
N SER A 101 -3.53 11.73 -9.53
CA SER A 101 -3.67 10.29 -9.31
C SER A 101 -2.71 9.47 -10.17
N ASP A 102 -2.55 9.81 -11.44
CA ASP A 102 -1.69 9.09 -12.38
C ASP A 102 -0.21 9.17 -11.96
N ILE A 103 0.25 10.35 -11.55
CA ILE A 103 1.61 10.53 -10.99
C ILE A 103 1.83 9.61 -9.78
N PHE A 104 0.89 9.58 -8.84
CA PHE A 104 1.04 8.77 -7.63
C PHE A 104 0.92 7.27 -7.91
N LEU A 105 0.04 6.87 -8.83
CA LEU A 105 -0.10 5.47 -9.24
C LEU A 105 1.15 4.97 -9.97
N ALA A 106 1.79 5.80 -10.79
CA ALA A 106 3.07 5.48 -11.41
C ALA A 106 4.15 5.26 -10.35
N ALA A 107 4.24 6.14 -9.34
CA ALA A 107 5.17 5.98 -8.24
C ALA A 107 4.89 4.70 -7.43
N LEU A 108 3.63 4.41 -7.12
CA LEU A 108 3.23 3.15 -6.46
C LEU A 108 3.63 1.91 -7.27
N THR A 109 3.44 1.95 -8.58
CA THR A 109 3.83 0.85 -9.48
C THR A 109 5.33 0.64 -9.46
N HIS A 110 6.11 1.72 -9.49
CA HIS A 110 7.56 1.63 -9.37
C HIS A 110 8.01 1.06 -8.02
N GLN A 111 7.39 1.48 -6.91
CA GLN A 111 7.69 0.90 -5.59
C GLN A 111 7.31 -0.58 -5.51
N LYS A 112 6.22 -0.99 -6.17
CA LYS A 112 5.82 -2.38 -6.29
C LYS A 112 6.90 -3.21 -7.00
N GLU A 113 7.39 -2.73 -8.14
CA GLU A 113 8.44 -3.39 -8.92
C GLU A 113 9.72 -3.55 -8.10
N GLN A 114 10.18 -2.49 -7.43
CA GLN A 114 11.35 -2.56 -6.56
C GLN A 114 11.23 -3.60 -5.44
N LEU A 115 10.05 -3.71 -4.80
CA LEU A 115 9.80 -4.72 -3.77
C LEU A 115 9.87 -6.15 -4.36
N LEU A 116 9.27 -6.35 -5.54
CA LEU A 116 9.31 -7.65 -6.22
C LEU A 116 10.71 -8.01 -6.70
N ASP A 117 11.50 -7.06 -7.17
CA ASP A 117 12.89 -7.27 -7.56
C ASP A 117 13.72 -7.73 -6.36
N ILE A 118 13.60 -7.04 -5.22
CA ILE A 118 14.26 -7.45 -3.95
C ILE A 118 13.86 -8.88 -3.56
N LEU A 119 12.58 -9.21 -3.68
CA LEU A 119 12.08 -10.54 -3.34
C LEU A 119 12.52 -11.61 -4.34
N SER A 120 12.67 -11.28 -5.63
CA SER A 120 13.13 -12.23 -6.65
C SER A 120 14.54 -12.75 -6.35
N GLU A 121 15.39 -11.92 -5.74
CA GLU A 121 16.72 -12.30 -5.26
C GLU A 121 16.67 -13.31 -4.11
N ALA A 122 15.53 -13.47 -3.42
CA ALA A 122 15.41 -14.38 -2.29
C ALA A 122 15.59 -15.85 -2.69
N GLY A 123 15.26 -16.21 -3.93
CA GLY A 123 15.40 -17.60 -4.40
C GLY A 123 14.57 -18.61 -3.61
N LEU A 124 13.38 -18.23 -3.13
CA LEU A 124 12.47 -19.13 -2.40
C LEU A 124 12.06 -20.38 -3.18
N GLU A 125 12.31 -20.42 -4.49
CA GLU A 125 12.04 -21.57 -5.37
C GLU A 125 12.92 -22.79 -5.05
N ASN A 126 14.05 -22.60 -4.35
CA ASN A 126 15.03 -23.64 -4.08
C ASN A 126 14.96 -24.21 -2.64
N LEU A 127 13.90 -23.91 -1.88
CA LEU A 127 13.78 -24.35 -0.46
C LEU A 127 13.87 -25.89 -0.33
N ALA A 128 13.34 -26.64 -1.29
CA ALA A 128 13.40 -28.10 -1.31
C ALA A 128 14.83 -28.64 -1.49
N GLN A 129 15.72 -27.91 -2.16
CA GLN A 129 17.07 -28.38 -2.51
C GLN A 129 18.09 -28.13 -1.38
N THR A 130 17.97 -27.00 -0.68
CA THR A 130 18.94 -26.60 0.36
C THR A 130 18.61 -27.15 1.73
N GLY A 131 17.34 -27.51 2.00
CA GLY A 131 16.89 -27.97 3.31
C GLY A 131 16.81 -26.88 4.38
N ASP A 132 17.47 -25.75 4.19
CA ASP A 132 17.41 -24.53 5.01
C ASP A 132 17.03 -23.31 4.16
N LEU A 133 16.52 -22.26 4.81
CA LEU A 133 16.35 -20.95 4.20
C LEU A 133 17.74 -20.36 3.90
N SER A 134 17.99 -20.02 2.64
CA SER A 134 19.27 -19.40 2.29
C SER A 134 19.45 -18.07 3.03
N ALA A 135 20.70 -17.74 3.39
CA ALA A 135 21.02 -16.44 3.99
C ALA A 135 20.54 -15.27 3.11
N THR A 136 20.60 -15.45 1.79
CA THR A 136 20.08 -14.52 0.78
C THR A 136 18.58 -14.33 0.90
N ALA A 137 17.80 -15.40 1.07
CA ALA A 137 16.35 -15.34 1.23
C ALA A 137 15.95 -14.54 2.47
N GLY A 138 16.54 -14.87 3.63
CA GLY A 138 16.29 -14.12 4.86
C GLY A 138 16.69 -12.65 4.76
N ALA A 139 17.81 -12.35 4.10
CA ALA A 139 18.24 -10.98 3.86
C ALA A 139 17.31 -10.22 2.90
N ALA A 140 16.81 -10.87 1.84
CA ALA A 140 15.85 -10.29 0.90
C ALA A 140 14.52 -9.92 1.59
N LEU A 141 13.96 -10.81 2.42
CA LEU A 141 12.75 -10.53 3.19
C LEU A 141 12.91 -9.31 4.12
N ARG A 142 14.05 -9.23 4.83
CA ARG A 142 14.36 -8.06 5.68
C ARG A 142 14.54 -6.77 4.87
N ARG A 143 15.25 -6.82 3.74
CA ARG A 143 15.41 -5.67 2.83
C ARG A 143 14.07 -5.19 2.28
N CYS A 144 13.19 -6.12 1.89
CA CYS A 144 11.85 -5.82 1.42
C CYS A 144 11.02 -5.12 2.50
N GLY A 145 11.02 -5.65 3.73
CA GLY A 145 10.35 -4.99 4.86
C GLY A 145 10.91 -3.58 5.14
N HIS A 146 12.23 -3.41 5.09
CA HIS A 146 12.86 -2.10 5.29
C HIS A 146 12.44 -1.09 4.21
N GLN A 147 12.44 -1.50 2.93
CA GLN A 147 12.02 -0.64 1.83
C GLN A 147 10.54 -0.23 1.99
N LEU A 148 9.66 -1.17 2.32
CA LEU A 148 8.25 -0.89 2.57
C LEU A 148 8.07 0.16 3.68
N ARG A 149 8.76 0.00 4.82
CA ARG A 149 8.73 0.97 5.92
C ARG A 149 9.22 2.35 5.50
N ARG A 150 10.34 2.39 4.78
CA ARG A 150 10.95 3.64 4.33
C ARG A 150 9.99 4.43 3.45
N VAL A 151 9.37 3.79 2.46
CA VAL A 151 8.42 4.41 1.54
C VAL A 151 7.17 4.90 2.29
N CYS A 152 6.58 4.05 3.13
CA CYS A 152 5.38 4.42 3.89
C CYS A 152 5.66 5.55 4.89
N ARG A 153 6.87 5.62 5.47
CA ARG A 153 7.27 6.70 6.38
C ARG A 153 7.35 8.04 5.68
N VAL A 154 7.94 8.11 4.47
CA VAL A 154 8.02 9.39 3.73
C VAL A 154 6.67 9.86 3.20
N TRP A 155 5.73 8.96 2.95
CA TRP A 155 4.39 9.31 2.51
C TRP A 155 3.45 9.76 3.63
N ARG A 156 3.68 9.29 4.86
CA ARG A 156 2.80 9.52 5.99
C ARG A 156 2.55 11.00 6.33
N PRO A 157 3.56 11.89 6.43
CA PRO A 157 3.32 13.32 6.70
C PRO A 157 2.73 14.06 5.49
N VAL A 158 2.77 13.44 4.31
CA VAL A 158 2.33 14.06 3.06
C VAL A 158 0.87 13.73 2.79
N LEU A 159 0.55 12.45 2.66
CA LEU A 159 -0.74 11.95 2.18
C LEU A 159 -1.83 12.00 3.27
N PRO A 160 -3.10 12.21 2.89
CA PRO A 160 -4.22 11.97 3.79
C PRO A 160 -4.23 10.50 4.30
N ALA A 161 -4.61 10.29 5.56
CA ALA A 161 -4.56 8.98 6.22
C ALA A 161 -5.21 7.85 5.40
N GLY A 162 -6.37 8.10 4.78
CA GLY A 162 -7.04 7.10 3.94
C GLY A 162 -6.35 6.79 2.60
N VAL A 163 -5.55 7.72 2.06
CA VAL A 163 -4.73 7.48 0.86
C VAL A 163 -3.47 6.72 1.24
N HIS A 164 -2.82 7.12 2.34
CA HIS A 164 -1.65 6.42 2.90
C HIS A 164 -1.97 4.95 3.24
N ALA A 165 -3.05 4.68 3.99
CA ALA A 165 -3.43 3.33 4.38
C ALA A 165 -3.70 2.43 3.16
N ARG A 166 -4.34 2.96 2.11
CA ARG A 166 -4.55 2.24 0.85
C ARG A 166 -3.23 1.93 0.14
N ALA A 167 -2.34 2.92 0.02
CA ALA A 167 -1.02 2.75 -0.58
C ALA A 167 -0.18 1.69 0.16
N ALA A 168 -0.11 1.78 1.49
CA ALA A 168 0.61 0.83 2.33
C ALA A 168 0.04 -0.59 2.21
N GLY A 169 -1.29 -0.72 2.27
CA GLY A 169 -1.97 -2.02 2.15
C GLY A 169 -1.80 -2.66 0.77
N LEU A 170 -1.79 -1.88 -0.31
CA LEU A 170 -1.50 -2.39 -1.66
C LEU A 170 -0.08 -2.95 -1.77
N LEU A 171 0.92 -2.20 -1.30
CA LEU A 171 2.31 -2.68 -1.34
C LEU A 171 2.50 -3.93 -0.45
N LEU A 172 1.93 -3.93 0.75
CA LEU A 172 1.99 -5.09 1.65
C LEU A 172 1.26 -6.31 1.08
N SER A 173 0.12 -6.11 0.41
CA SER A 173 -0.62 -7.18 -0.26
C SER A 173 0.22 -7.86 -1.35
N VAL A 174 0.98 -7.07 -2.12
CA VAL A 174 1.88 -7.60 -3.14
C VAL A 174 3.00 -8.42 -2.51
N VAL A 175 3.64 -7.91 -1.46
CA VAL A 175 4.74 -8.61 -0.77
C VAL A 175 4.25 -9.93 -0.16
N THR A 176 3.16 -9.87 0.61
CA THR A 176 2.61 -11.05 1.30
C THR A 176 2.06 -12.07 0.31
N GLY A 177 1.38 -11.62 -0.75
CA GLY A 177 0.93 -12.47 -1.85
C GLY A 177 2.08 -13.20 -2.56
N TRP A 178 3.16 -12.48 -2.89
CA TRP A 178 4.33 -13.08 -3.53
C TRP A 178 4.94 -14.19 -2.66
N ILE A 179 5.13 -13.93 -1.35
CA ILE A 179 5.68 -14.93 -0.41
C ILE A 179 4.75 -16.13 -0.34
N THR A 180 3.44 -15.91 -0.15
CA THR A 180 2.45 -16.99 -0.06
C THR A 180 2.46 -17.87 -1.31
N GLU A 181 2.51 -17.28 -2.50
CA GLU A 181 2.55 -18.03 -3.75
C GLU A 181 3.83 -18.84 -3.94
N ARG A 182 4.99 -18.28 -3.59
CA ARG A 182 6.27 -19.00 -3.70
C ARG A 182 6.36 -20.18 -2.74
N VAL A 183 5.83 -20.04 -1.53
CA VAL A 183 5.76 -21.12 -0.54
C VAL A 183 4.80 -22.21 -0.99
N LEU A 184 3.61 -21.84 -1.49
CA LEU A 184 2.63 -22.79 -2.03
C LEU A 184 3.07 -23.48 -3.33
N ALA A 185 4.16 -23.03 -3.96
CA ALA A 185 4.73 -23.71 -5.11
C ALA A 185 5.75 -24.79 -4.72
N GLN A 186 6.16 -24.86 -3.45
CA GLN A 186 7.19 -25.81 -2.99
C GLN A 186 6.61 -27.22 -2.86
N GLN A 187 7.29 -28.19 -3.46
CA GLN A 187 6.88 -29.60 -3.34
C GLN A 187 7.20 -30.18 -1.97
N ASP A 188 8.32 -29.78 -1.37
CA ASP A 188 8.81 -30.20 -0.07
C ASP A 188 9.40 -29.00 0.69
N ILE A 189 9.09 -28.90 1.97
CA ILE A 189 9.56 -27.85 2.89
C ILE A 189 10.03 -28.56 4.17
N SER A 190 11.31 -28.44 4.49
CA SER A 190 11.83 -29.01 5.74
C SER A 190 11.30 -28.22 6.95
N ALA A 191 11.25 -28.88 8.12
CA ALA A 191 10.88 -28.19 9.37
C ALA A 191 11.83 -27.02 9.69
N SER A 192 13.13 -27.16 9.40
CA SER A 192 14.11 -26.09 9.60
C SER A 192 13.83 -24.89 8.68
N ALA A 193 13.56 -25.16 7.40
CA ALA A 193 13.24 -24.12 6.41
C ALA A 193 11.93 -23.41 6.75
N ALA A 194 10.91 -24.14 7.22
CA ALA A 194 9.64 -23.58 7.70
C ALA A 194 9.88 -22.61 8.87
N SER A 195 10.58 -23.05 9.92
CA SER A 195 10.92 -22.21 11.07
C SER A 195 11.77 -20.99 10.72
N GLN A 196 12.74 -21.14 9.83
CA GLN A 196 13.56 -20.01 9.38
C GLN A 196 12.76 -19.02 8.53
N LEU A 197 11.85 -19.50 7.68
CA LEU A 197 10.97 -18.65 6.88
C LEU A 197 10.01 -17.85 7.78
N THR A 198 9.37 -18.50 8.75
CA THR A 198 8.49 -17.83 9.71
C THR A 198 9.27 -16.79 10.52
N ALA A 199 10.46 -17.13 11.02
CA ALA A 199 11.32 -16.19 11.74
C ALA A 199 11.76 -15.00 10.86
N ALA A 200 12.06 -15.24 9.58
CA ALA A 200 12.42 -14.17 8.65
C ALA A 200 11.22 -13.27 8.26
N ALA A 201 10.00 -13.81 8.27
CA ALA A 201 8.76 -13.11 8.00
C ALA A 201 8.20 -12.37 9.23
N ALA A 202 8.57 -12.75 10.45
CA ALA A 202 8.05 -12.14 11.67
C ALA A 202 8.23 -10.61 11.74
N PRO A 203 9.40 -10.03 11.40
CA PRO A 203 9.55 -8.57 11.36
C PRO A 203 8.55 -7.91 10.40
N LEU A 204 8.27 -8.52 9.25
CA LEU A 204 7.29 -7.99 8.30
C LEU A 204 5.88 -7.93 8.90
N VAL A 205 5.52 -8.87 9.78
CA VAL A 205 4.24 -8.89 10.50
C VAL A 205 4.17 -7.77 11.54
N ASP A 206 5.23 -7.58 12.31
CA ASP A 206 5.31 -6.51 13.31
C ASP A 206 5.26 -5.14 12.65
N ASP A 207 6.01 -4.98 11.56
CA ASP A 207 6.06 -3.77 10.76
C ASP A 207 4.69 -3.46 10.13
N ALA A 208 3.99 -4.49 9.64
CA ALA A 208 2.66 -4.33 9.06
C ALA A 208 1.70 -3.62 10.03
N LEU A 209 1.66 -4.00 11.31
CA LEU A 209 0.81 -3.32 12.29
C LEU A 209 1.24 -1.86 12.50
N ALA A 210 2.55 -1.60 12.56
CA ALA A 210 3.07 -0.24 12.74
C ALA A 210 2.69 0.69 11.57
N LEU A 211 2.62 0.18 10.34
CA LEU A 211 2.24 0.95 9.15
C LEU A 211 0.81 1.52 9.20
N PHE A 212 -0.08 0.94 10.02
CA PHE A 212 -1.48 1.37 10.16
C PHE A 212 -1.80 2.03 11.51
N ARG A 213 -0.84 2.13 12.43
CA ARG A 213 -1.00 2.94 13.65
C ARG A 213 -0.90 4.43 13.29
N PRO A 214 -1.85 5.29 13.68
CA PRO A 214 -1.71 6.72 13.48
C PRO A 214 -0.50 7.25 14.28
N ASP A 215 0.13 8.31 13.77
CA ASP A 215 1.14 9.02 14.54
C ASP A 215 0.43 9.71 15.70
N THR A 216 0.70 9.28 16.93
CA THR A 216 0.41 10.09 18.12
C THR A 216 1.42 11.22 18.13
N GLU A 217 1.18 12.27 17.34
CA GLU A 217 1.89 13.53 17.48
C GLU A 217 1.44 14.18 18.80
N GLY A 218 2.29 14.12 19.83
CA GLY A 218 2.03 14.70 21.15
C GLY A 218 2.51 13.87 22.33
N GLU A 219 3.76 13.40 22.33
CA GLU A 219 4.47 13.11 23.58
C GLU A 219 5.09 14.41 24.11
N GLU A 220 4.24 15.31 24.61
CA GLU A 220 4.64 16.29 25.62
C GLU A 220 3.92 15.88 26.91
N ASP A 221 4.69 15.33 27.83
CA ASP A 221 4.36 14.93 29.20
C ASP A 221 3.22 13.90 29.43
N PRO A 222 3.48 12.79 30.14
CA PRO A 222 2.43 11.92 30.64
C PRO A 222 1.72 12.61 31.81
N ALA A 223 0.84 13.57 31.52
CA ALA A 223 -0.21 13.96 32.44
C ALA A 223 -1.28 12.86 32.40
N GLU A 224 -1.49 12.24 33.55
CA GLU A 224 -2.48 11.19 33.79
C GLU A 224 -3.84 11.52 33.18
N GLY A 225 -4.28 10.65 32.26
CA GLY A 225 -5.68 10.56 31.84
C GLY A 225 -6.13 11.61 30.82
N SER A 226 -6.07 11.24 29.54
CA SER A 226 -7.10 11.44 28.50
C SER A 226 -6.56 11.88 27.13
N ALA A 227 -6.10 10.92 26.33
CA ALA A 227 -6.28 10.90 24.87
C ALA A 227 -6.20 9.43 24.39
N PRO A 228 -7.05 8.96 23.47
CA PRO A 228 -7.15 7.54 23.16
C PRO A 228 -5.95 7.14 22.30
N ALA A 229 -5.04 6.35 22.86
CA ALA A 229 -4.17 5.51 22.06
C ALA A 229 -5.07 4.72 21.11
N VAL A 230 -4.94 4.93 19.80
CA VAL A 230 -5.70 4.13 18.83
C VAL A 230 -5.47 2.67 19.14
N SER A 231 -6.56 2.00 19.52
CA SER A 231 -6.51 0.64 20.03
C SER A 231 -5.87 -0.22 18.96
N GLU A 232 -4.99 -1.13 19.35
CA GLU A 232 -4.40 -2.13 18.45
C GLU A 232 -5.45 -2.84 17.59
N SER A 233 -6.69 -2.93 18.09
CA SER A 233 -7.89 -3.38 17.38
C SER A 233 -8.17 -2.59 16.09
N GLU A 234 -8.09 -1.26 16.11
CA GLU A 234 -8.35 -0.39 14.95
C GLU A 234 -7.25 -0.53 13.89
N ALA A 235 -5.98 -0.58 14.30
CA ALA A 235 -4.86 -0.82 13.38
C ALA A 235 -5.01 -2.17 12.67
N ARG A 236 -5.43 -3.22 13.40
CA ARG A 236 -5.73 -4.54 12.82
C ARG A 236 -6.92 -4.50 11.86
N ALA A 237 -7.95 -3.72 12.16
CA ALA A 237 -9.09 -3.53 11.26
C ALA A 237 -8.68 -2.83 9.96
N LEU A 238 -7.86 -1.78 10.04
CA LEU A 238 -7.32 -1.08 8.86
C LEU A 238 -6.41 -1.98 8.03
N LEU A 239 -5.50 -2.71 8.68
CA LEU A 239 -4.62 -3.68 8.03
C LEU A 239 -5.44 -4.71 7.24
N SER A 240 -6.45 -5.30 7.88
CA SER A 240 -7.32 -6.30 7.24
C SER A 240 -8.16 -5.73 6.11
N ARG A 241 -8.61 -4.48 6.23
CA ARG A 241 -9.40 -3.79 5.21
C ARG A 241 -8.58 -3.43 3.97
N HIS A 242 -7.33 -3.00 4.15
CA HIS A 242 -6.50 -2.45 3.08
C HIS A 242 -5.50 -3.44 2.47
N THR A 243 -5.24 -4.57 3.14
CA THR A 243 -4.26 -5.56 2.71
C THR A 243 -4.95 -6.84 2.26
N ALA A 244 -5.23 -6.94 0.97
CA ALA A 244 -5.80 -8.14 0.40
C ALA A 244 -4.85 -9.34 0.60
N GLY A 245 -5.40 -10.49 1.02
CA GLY A 245 -4.61 -11.68 1.29
C GLY A 245 -3.88 -11.70 2.64
N TRP A 246 -4.04 -10.68 3.50
CA TRP A 246 -3.40 -10.62 4.82
C TRP A 246 -3.68 -11.86 5.68
N GLY A 247 -4.96 -12.22 5.84
CA GLY A 247 -5.36 -13.40 6.60
C GLY A 247 -4.76 -14.69 6.05
N ARG A 248 -4.68 -14.81 4.71
CA ARG A 248 -4.06 -15.96 4.04
C ARG A 248 -2.57 -16.06 4.35
N PHE A 249 -1.85 -14.94 4.33
CA PHE A 249 -0.43 -14.90 4.68
C PHE A 249 -0.18 -15.25 6.15
N THR A 250 -0.92 -14.65 7.08
CA THR A 250 -0.76 -14.96 8.51
C THR A 250 -1.13 -16.40 8.83
N GLU A 251 -2.17 -16.93 8.18
CA GLU A 251 -2.58 -18.33 8.32
C GLU A 251 -1.51 -19.28 7.78
N LEU A 252 -0.86 -18.94 6.66
CA LEU A 252 0.27 -19.71 6.14
C LEU A 252 1.40 -19.82 7.18
N LEU A 253 1.80 -18.70 7.80
CA LEU A 253 2.87 -18.69 8.80
C LEU A 253 2.52 -19.58 10.00
N LEU A 254 1.26 -19.60 10.42
CA LEU A 254 0.79 -20.51 11.47
C LEU A 254 0.87 -21.98 11.04
N VAL A 255 0.48 -22.29 9.79
CA VAL A 255 0.54 -23.66 9.25
C VAL A 255 1.99 -24.17 9.16
N LEU A 256 2.95 -23.31 8.81
CA LEU A 256 4.36 -23.67 8.70
C LEU A 256 4.97 -24.16 10.02
N GLU A 257 4.54 -23.60 11.16
CA GLU A 257 4.99 -24.01 12.51
C GLU A 257 4.11 -25.08 13.16
N GLU A 258 3.03 -25.49 12.52
CA GLU A 258 2.05 -26.37 13.14
C GLU A 258 2.34 -27.85 12.98
N THR A 259 1.80 -28.63 13.91
CA THR A 259 1.79 -30.09 13.79
C THR A 259 0.73 -30.53 12.80
N MET A 260 0.88 -31.74 12.24
CA MET A 260 -0.10 -32.32 11.33
C MET A 260 -1.53 -32.40 11.94
N ARG A 261 -1.62 -32.60 13.26
CA ARG A 261 -2.89 -32.56 14.01
C ARG A 261 -3.40 -31.12 14.13
N GLY A 262 -2.52 -30.17 14.47
CA GLY A 262 -2.87 -28.75 14.53
C GLY A 262 -3.43 -28.23 13.20
N ILE A 263 -2.82 -28.59 12.06
CA ILE A 263 -3.35 -28.23 10.73
C ILE A 263 -4.76 -28.79 10.52
N LEU A 264 -5.04 -30.00 10.97
CA LEU A 264 -6.36 -30.60 10.87
C LEU A 264 -7.40 -29.92 11.77
N ASP A 265 -6.99 -29.51 12.98
CA ASP A 265 -7.82 -28.74 13.90
C ASP A 265 -8.13 -27.35 13.31
N ARG A 266 -7.16 -26.72 12.63
CA ARG A 266 -7.34 -25.46 11.89
C ARG A 266 -8.17 -25.62 10.62
N TRP A 267 -8.19 -26.79 10.00
CA TRP A 267 -9.09 -27.12 8.88
C TRP A 267 -10.54 -27.27 9.37
N SER A 268 -10.74 -27.97 10.48
CA SER A 268 -12.04 -28.18 11.14
C SER A 268 -13.16 -28.57 10.16
N ASP A 269 -12.92 -29.65 9.41
CA ASP A 269 -13.83 -30.18 8.38
C ASP A 269 -14.35 -29.11 7.39
N GLY A 270 -13.47 -28.18 6.99
CA GLY A 270 -13.76 -27.12 6.03
C GLY A 270 -14.41 -25.87 6.63
N LYS A 271 -14.47 -25.75 7.97
CA LYS A 271 -15.09 -24.61 8.68
C LYS A 271 -14.10 -23.80 9.51
N GLY A 272 -12.86 -24.26 9.63
CA GLY A 272 -11.84 -23.61 10.44
C GLY A 272 -11.12 -22.45 9.73
N PRO A 273 -10.21 -21.75 10.43
CA PRO A 273 -9.48 -20.61 9.89
C PRO A 273 -8.68 -20.94 8.62
N LEU A 274 -8.15 -22.17 8.51
CA LEU A 274 -7.42 -22.60 7.31
C LEU A 274 -8.33 -22.63 6.08
N ALA A 275 -9.55 -23.14 6.24
CA ALA A 275 -10.52 -23.27 5.16
C ALA A 275 -11.09 -21.92 4.68
N GLN A 276 -10.97 -20.86 5.48
CA GLN A 276 -11.36 -19.50 5.08
C GLN A 276 -10.40 -18.89 4.04
N HIS A 277 -9.18 -19.40 3.96
CA HIS A 277 -8.10 -18.80 3.18
C HIS A 277 -7.48 -19.73 2.13
N PHE A 278 -7.65 -21.04 2.28
CA PHE A 278 -7.08 -22.05 1.40
C PHE A 278 -8.13 -23.04 0.95
N SER A 279 -8.03 -23.48 -0.31
CA SER A 279 -8.83 -24.60 -0.81
C SER A 279 -8.37 -25.92 -0.17
N ALA A 280 -9.24 -26.94 -0.22
CA ALA A 280 -8.88 -28.28 0.22
C ALA A 280 -7.62 -28.80 -0.48
N GLU A 281 -7.47 -28.55 -1.79
CA GLU A 281 -6.27 -28.95 -2.53
C GLU A 281 -5.01 -28.23 -2.06
N GLN A 282 -5.10 -26.93 -1.75
CA GLN A 282 -3.97 -26.17 -1.20
C GLN A 282 -3.60 -26.66 0.22
N ALA A 283 -4.59 -26.92 1.07
CA ALA A 283 -4.35 -27.49 2.40
C ALA A 283 -3.71 -28.88 2.32
N ARG A 284 -4.20 -29.75 1.41
CA ARG A 284 -3.59 -31.06 1.13
C ARG A 284 -2.17 -30.91 0.61
N HIS A 285 -1.92 -29.94 -0.27
CA HIS A 285 -0.58 -29.66 -0.78
C HIS A 285 0.37 -29.24 0.35
N LEU A 286 -0.02 -28.33 1.23
CA LEU A 286 0.79 -27.94 2.40
C LEU A 286 1.11 -29.13 3.32
N VAL A 287 0.14 -30.02 3.58
CA VAL A 287 0.38 -31.25 4.36
C VAL A 287 1.37 -32.19 3.65
N ARG A 288 1.36 -32.25 2.31
CA ARG A 288 2.34 -33.05 1.56
C ARG A 288 3.73 -32.43 1.63
N ALA A 289 3.82 -31.10 1.49
CA ALA A 289 5.08 -30.38 1.48
C ALA A 289 5.78 -30.38 2.85
N LEU A 290 5.02 -30.27 3.95
CA LEU A 290 5.60 -30.16 5.30
C LEU A 290 5.91 -31.51 5.96
N PHE A 291 5.28 -32.61 5.52
CA PHE A 291 5.38 -33.89 6.22
C PHE A 291 5.74 -35.06 5.30
N GLN A 292 6.67 -35.89 5.78
CA GLN A 292 7.07 -37.13 5.14
C GLN A 292 5.88 -38.08 4.91
N ASN A 293 5.99 -38.92 3.88
CA ASN A 293 4.96 -39.90 3.55
C ASN A 293 4.86 -41.00 4.61
N ASN A 294 3.76 -41.03 5.35
CA ASN A 294 3.45 -42.07 6.31
C ASN A 294 1.92 -42.23 6.46
N GLU A 295 1.49 -43.25 7.22
CA GLU A 295 0.07 -43.55 7.46
C GLU A 295 -0.68 -42.38 8.11
N ARG A 296 -0.01 -41.64 9.02
CA ARG A 296 -0.60 -40.47 9.68
C ARG A 296 -0.91 -39.37 8.67
N ARG A 297 0.00 -39.12 7.73
CA ARG A 297 -0.19 -38.16 6.64
C ARG A 297 -1.34 -38.59 5.74
N ALA A 298 -1.39 -39.86 5.35
CA ALA A 298 -2.47 -40.40 4.54
C ALA A 298 -3.84 -40.24 5.21
N ALA A 299 -3.92 -40.52 6.51
CA ALA A 299 -5.14 -40.34 7.32
C ALA A 299 -5.56 -38.86 7.42
N THR A 300 -4.62 -37.95 7.66
CA THR A 300 -4.89 -36.50 7.67
C THR A 300 -5.41 -36.02 6.31
N LEU A 301 -4.76 -36.42 5.23
CA LEU A 301 -5.20 -36.08 3.87
C LEU A 301 -6.62 -36.61 3.61
N ALA A 302 -6.98 -37.82 4.05
CA ALA A 302 -8.33 -38.34 3.86
C ALA A 302 -9.44 -37.50 4.52
N ARG A 303 -9.10 -36.70 5.54
CA ARG A 303 -10.02 -35.82 6.27
C ARG A 303 -10.13 -34.42 5.67
N ILE A 304 -9.19 -34.00 4.83
CA ILE A 304 -9.24 -32.73 4.10
C ILE A 304 -9.87 -33.00 2.72
N LYS A 305 -11.15 -32.63 2.57
CA LYS A 305 -11.98 -32.82 1.38
C LYS A 305 -12.39 -31.50 0.76
#